data_AF-A0A2E5X5G1-F1
#
_entry.id   AF-A0A2E5X5G1-F1
#
_cell.length_a   1.000
_cell.length_b   1.000
_cell.length_c   1.000
_cell.angle_alpha   90.00
_cell.angle_beta   90.00
_cell.angle_gamma   90.00
#
_symmetry.space_group_name_H-M   'P 1'
#
loop_
_entity.id
_entity.type
_entity.pdbx_description
1 polymer ?
#
loop_
_entity_poly.entity_id
_entity_poly.type
_entity_poly.pdbx_seq_one_letter_code
_entity_poly.pdbx_strand_id
1 'polypeptide(L)'
;MRMVYYYTALATATVPALFATAILGALGSPHHLPLGLFSALLAVAIHSLVILFMLVTGRVLREAQRNRKLGPEFLEEAGRFFGERAGFPAALAGAFSIVAAGVLGYAARGFDISPLVHVGAGLAALGINLWAISVEYRALTVNQELIDRAAHELDRLDRAADARGELPPPPPKPDPRRPARLGLTLAIAAWLPYFYQALILWRGDFSRASLHPWLEASILGAALFVVGRGAAASSEQQS
;
A
#
# COMPACT_ATOMS: atom_id res chain seq x y z
N MET A 1 9.31 -1.98 17.04
CA MET A 1 8.50 -0.74 17.13
C MET A 1 7.12 -1.02 16.57
N ARG A 2 6.04 -0.73 17.31
CA ARG A 2 4.67 -1.08 16.93
C ARG A 2 4.16 -0.14 15.82
N MET A 3 3.54 -0.68 14.77
CA MET A 3 3.08 0.10 13.61
C MET A 3 2.06 1.18 13.97
N VAL A 4 1.28 0.94 15.03
CA VAL A 4 0.34 1.92 15.60
C VAL A 4 1.03 3.25 15.92
N TYR A 5 2.28 3.26 16.41
CA TYR A 5 2.97 4.51 16.72
C TYR A 5 3.27 5.36 15.50
N TYR A 6 3.77 4.74 14.42
CA TYR A 6 4.03 5.46 13.17
C TYR A 6 2.75 5.99 12.56
N TYR A 7 1.69 5.17 12.61
CA TYR A 7 0.39 5.56 12.12
C TYR A 7 -0.20 6.74 12.92
N THR A 8 -0.18 6.68 14.26
CA THR A 8 -0.65 7.77 15.12
C THR A 8 0.16 9.03 14.89
N ALA A 9 1.49 8.94 14.79
CA ALA A 9 2.33 10.11 14.51
C ALA A 9 1.95 10.78 13.17
N LEU A 10 1.74 9.98 12.12
CA LEU A 10 1.26 10.50 10.83
C LEU A 10 -0.15 11.06 10.95
N ALA A 11 -1.08 10.40 11.65
CA ALA A 11 -2.45 10.88 11.84
C ALA A 11 -2.48 12.23 12.55
N THR A 12 -1.65 12.40 13.59
CA THR A 12 -1.51 13.65 14.34
C THR A 12 -0.97 14.79 13.46
N ALA A 13 -0.18 14.49 12.42
CA ALA A 13 0.23 15.50 11.44
C ALA A 13 -0.84 15.75 10.37
N THR A 14 -1.43 14.68 9.82
CA THR A 14 -2.41 14.72 8.72
C THR A 14 -3.69 15.44 9.11
N VAL A 15 -4.26 15.14 10.28
CA VAL A 15 -5.57 15.68 10.69
C VAL A 15 -5.54 17.22 10.81
N PRO A 16 -4.61 17.84 11.57
CA PRO A 16 -4.50 19.29 11.61
C PRO A 16 -4.21 19.91 10.25
N ALA A 17 -3.38 19.26 9.42
CA ALA A 17 -3.06 19.75 8.09
C ALA A 17 -4.31 19.77 7.18
N LEU A 18 -5.17 18.76 7.25
CA LEU A 18 -6.44 18.74 6.50
C LEU A 18 -7.39 19.87 6.95
N PHE A 19 -7.54 20.07 8.27
CA PHE A 19 -8.35 21.17 8.80
C PHE A 19 -7.79 22.54 8.40
N ALA A 20 -6.48 22.76 8.53
CA ALA A 20 -5.84 24.00 8.15
C ALA A 20 -6.01 24.28 6.64
N THR A 21 -5.87 23.26 5.78
CA THR A 21 -6.15 23.39 4.34
C THR A 21 -7.59 23.82 4.07
N ALA A 22 -8.57 23.20 4.75
CA ALA A 22 -9.98 23.54 4.57
C ALA A 22 -10.28 24.99 5.01
N ILE A 23 -9.73 25.41 6.16
CA ILE A 23 -9.88 26.79 6.67
C ILE A 23 -9.25 27.80 5.70
N LEU A 24 -8.01 27.57 5.27
CA LEU A 24 -7.35 28.46 4.30
C LEU A 24 -8.10 28.53 2.97
N GLY A 25 -8.69 27.42 2.53
CA GLY A 25 -9.53 27.38 1.34
C GLY A 25 -10.79 28.24 1.50
N ALA A 26 -11.48 28.12 2.64
CA ALA A 26 -12.66 28.93 2.94
C ALA A 26 -12.34 30.43 3.04
N LEU A 27 -11.15 30.79 3.51
CA LEU A 27 -10.67 32.17 3.59
C LEU A 27 -10.12 32.72 2.26
N GLY A 28 -10.06 31.90 1.20
CA GLY A 28 -9.46 32.30 -0.08
C GLY A 28 -7.96 32.59 0.00
N SER A 29 -7.25 32.00 0.98
CA SER A 29 -5.84 32.28 1.22
C SER A 29 -4.95 31.71 0.09
N PRO A 30 -3.91 32.45 -0.36
CA PRO A 30 -2.96 31.93 -1.35
C PRO A 30 -2.16 30.73 -0.83
N HIS A 31 -2.07 30.55 0.49
CA HIS A 31 -1.40 29.41 1.12
C HIS A 31 -2.23 28.11 1.07
N HIS A 32 -3.50 28.16 0.63
CA HIS A 32 -4.35 26.98 0.50
C HIS A 32 -3.74 25.93 -0.45
N LEU A 33 -3.17 26.34 -1.58
CA LEU A 33 -2.60 25.41 -2.56
C LEU A 33 -1.39 24.63 -2.03
N PRO A 34 -0.30 25.27 -1.56
CA PRO A 34 0.85 24.53 -1.05
C PRO A 34 0.51 23.67 0.18
N LEU A 35 -0.34 24.16 1.08
CA LEU A 35 -0.77 23.36 2.24
C LEU A 35 -1.68 22.21 1.81
N GLY A 36 -2.57 22.41 0.84
CA GLY A 36 -3.42 21.37 0.29
C GLY A 36 -2.63 20.23 -0.35
N LEU A 37 -1.58 20.56 -1.10
CA LEU A 37 -0.66 19.55 -1.64
C LEU A 37 0.05 18.78 -0.52
N PHE A 38 0.56 19.49 0.49
CA PHE A 38 1.20 18.87 1.65
C PHE A 38 0.24 17.92 2.40
N SER A 39 -0.98 18.37 2.69
CA SER A 39 -2.01 17.57 3.35
C SER A 39 -2.42 16.35 2.52
N ALA A 40 -2.52 16.49 1.19
CA ALA A 40 -2.80 15.37 0.30
C ALA A 40 -1.69 14.32 0.30
N LEU A 41 -0.42 14.74 0.29
CA LEU A 41 0.73 13.82 0.39
C LEU A 41 0.72 13.06 1.72
N LEU A 42 0.48 13.76 2.84
CA LEU A 42 0.37 13.12 4.15
C LEU A 42 -0.80 12.14 4.23
N ALA A 43 -1.98 12.51 3.70
CA ALA A 43 -3.15 11.65 3.64
C ALA A 43 -2.90 10.39 2.80
N VAL A 44 -2.33 10.53 1.61
CA VAL A 44 -1.97 9.37 0.77
C VAL A 44 -0.91 8.51 1.48
N ALA A 45 0.08 9.10 2.13
CA ALA A 45 1.13 8.38 2.85
C ALA A 45 0.57 7.54 4.01
N ILE A 46 -0.31 8.11 4.84
CA ILE A 46 -0.90 7.38 5.98
C ILE A 46 -1.77 6.20 5.50
N HIS A 47 -2.63 6.40 4.50
CA HIS A 47 -3.46 5.33 3.95
C HIS A 47 -2.62 4.24 3.25
N SER A 48 -1.58 4.63 2.53
CA SER A 48 -0.64 3.68 1.89
C SER A 48 0.10 2.83 2.93
N LEU A 49 0.46 3.41 4.08
CA LEU A 49 1.09 2.69 5.17
C LEU A 49 0.21 1.53 5.66
N VAL A 50 -1.10 1.78 5.84
CA VAL A 50 -2.05 0.77 6.30
C VAL A 50 -2.21 -0.33 5.26
N ILE A 51 -2.38 0.04 3.99
CA ILE A 51 -2.49 -0.92 2.88
C ILE A 51 -1.27 -1.84 2.85
N LEU A 52 -0.06 -1.26 2.89
CA LEU A 52 1.18 -2.02 2.86
C LEU A 52 1.29 -2.94 4.07
N PHE A 53 0.99 -2.43 5.27
CA PHE A 53 1.09 -3.22 6.48
C PHE A 53 0.11 -4.40 6.51
N MET A 54 -1.14 -4.20 6.07
CA MET A 54 -2.12 -5.28 5.97
C MET A 54 -1.69 -6.34 4.95
N LEU A 55 -1.16 -5.92 3.80
CA LEU A 55 -0.66 -6.83 2.76
C LEU A 55 0.51 -7.67 3.27
N VAL A 56 1.50 -7.03 3.89
CA VAL A 56 2.69 -7.69 4.44
C VAL A 56 2.29 -8.64 5.56
N THR A 57 1.46 -8.19 6.51
CA THR A 57 1.00 -9.02 7.62
C THR A 57 0.25 -10.25 7.12
N GLY A 58 -0.72 -10.08 6.21
CA GLY A 58 -1.46 -11.20 5.64
C GLY A 58 -0.55 -12.20 4.93
N ARG A 59 0.52 -11.73 4.27
CA ARG A 59 1.52 -12.63 3.66
C ARG A 59 2.33 -13.40 4.71
N VAL A 60 2.83 -12.71 5.73
CA VAL A 60 3.61 -13.32 6.82
C VAL A 60 2.79 -14.38 7.54
N LEU A 61 1.53 -14.09 7.89
CA LEU A 61 0.65 -15.04 8.56
C LEU A 61 0.33 -16.26 7.70
N ARG A 62 0.09 -16.08 6.40
CA ARG A 62 -0.08 -17.22 5.48
C ARG A 62 1.16 -18.09 5.38
N GLU A 63 2.34 -17.48 5.41
CA GLU A 63 3.60 -18.21 5.38
C GLU A 63 3.85 -18.96 6.70
N ALA A 64 3.54 -18.33 7.83
CA ALA A 64 3.57 -18.98 9.14
C ALA A 64 2.64 -20.19 9.19
N GLN A 65 1.39 -20.05 8.71
CA GLN A 65 0.42 -21.14 8.62
C GLN A 65 0.90 -22.31 7.74
N ARG A 66 1.62 -22.03 6.66
CA ARG A 66 2.16 -23.08 5.77
C ARG A 66 3.30 -23.86 6.44
N ASN A 67 4.14 -23.18 7.21
CA ASN A 67 5.35 -23.74 7.77
C ASN A 67 5.19 -24.22 9.22
N ARG A 68 4.10 -23.87 9.89
CA ARG A 68 3.80 -24.23 11.28
C ARG A 68 2.32 -24.57 11.43
N LYS A 69 2.03 -25.61 12.19
CA LYS A 69 0.65 -26.04 12.51
C LYS A 69 0.04 -25.09 13.55
N LEU A 70 -0.30 -23.87 13.15
CA LEU A 70 -1.02 -22.92 14.00
C LEU A 70 -2.38 -23.52 14.40
N GLY A 71 -2.82 -23.25 15.63
CA GLY A 71 -4.07 -23.78 16.16
C GLY A 71 -5.30 -23.35 15.35
N PRO A 72 -6.37 -24.17 15.29
CA PRO A 72 -7.57 -23.88 14.49
C PRO A 72 -8.29 -22.60 14.93
N GLU A 73 -8.28 -22.29 16.23
CA GLU A 73 -8.85 -21.05 16.79
C GLU A 73 -8.19 -19.79 16.23
N PHE A 74 -6.85 -19.79 16.15
CA PHE A 74 -6.10 -18.67 15.55
C PHE A 74 -6.43 -18.50 14.07
N LEU A 75 -6.60 -19.60 13.34
CA LEU A 75 -6.94 -19.56 11.91
C LEU A 75 -8.35 -19.02 11.66
N GLU A 76 -9.32 -19.40 12.49
CA GLU A 76 -10.68 -18.86 12.44
C GLU A 76 -10.68 -17.34 12.69
N GLU A 77 -9.95 -16.90 13.70
CA GLU A 77 -9.86 -15.49 14.03
C GLU A 77 -9.15 -14.66 12.95
N ALA A 78 -8.01 -15.14 12.46
CA ALA A 78 -7.32 -14.51 11.34
C ALA A 78 -8.23 -14.46 10.10
N GLY A 79 -8.98 -15.54 9.84
CA GLY A 79 -9.98 -15.61 8.79
C GLY A 79 -11.08 -14.56 8.93
N ARG A 80 -11.64 -14.38 10.13
CA ARG A 80 -12.64 -13.34 10.43
C ARG A 80 -12.08 -11.94 10.19
N PHE A 81 -10.90 -11.64 10.74
CA PHE A 81 -10.25 -10.34 10.59
C PHE A 81 -10.01 -9.98 9.11
N PHE A 82 -9.40 -10.88 8.34
CA PHE A 82 -9.17 -10.66 6.91
C PHE A 82 -10.43 -10.81 6.04
N GLY A 83 -11.52 -11.35 6.59
CA GLY A 83 -12.83 -11.44 5.97
C GLY A 83 -13.60 -10.12 6.03
N GLU A 84 -13.57 -9.44 7.19
CA GLU A 84 -14.22 -8.14 7.38
C GLU A 84 -13.60 -7.04 6.52
N ARG A 85 -12.28 -7.10 6.31
CA ARG A 85 -11.50 -6.21 5.42
C ARG A 85 -11.65 -4.71 5.69
N ALA A 86 -12.27 -4.27 6.78
CA ALA A 86 -12.72 -2.88 6.95
C ALA A 86 -11.63 -1.81 6.74
N GLY A 87 -10.38 -2.08 7.15
CA GLY A 87 -9.27 -1.14 7.00
C GLY A 87 -8.87 -0.84 5.55
N PHE A 88 -8.98 -1.80 4.63
CA PHE A 88 -8.49 -1.62 3.25
C PHE A 88 -9.42 -0.73 2.39
N PRO A 89 -10.75 -0.95 2.34
CA PRO A 89 -11.68 -0.05 1.67
C PRO A 89 -11.68 1.35 2.27
N ALA A 90 -11.52 1.47 3.59
CA ALA A 90 -11.41 2.77 4.26
C ALA A 90 -10.18 3.55 3.77
N ALA A 91 -9.00 2.91 3.74
CA ALA A 91 -7.78 3.51 3.23
C ALA A 91 -7.87 3.92 1.76
N LEU A 92 -8.49 3.08 0.92
CA LEU A 92 -8.74 3.45 -0.47
C LEU A 92 -9.68 4.66 -0.57
N ALA A 93 -10.79 4.67 0.16
CA ALA A 93 -11.73 5.79 0.14
C ALA A 93 -11.08 7.10 0.61
N GLY A 94 -10.26 7.07 1.68
CA GLY A 94 -9.48 8.21 2.15
C GLY A 94 -8.52 8.73 1.08
N ALA A 95 -7.69 7.85 0.51
CA ALA A 95 -6.71 8.22 -0.52
C ALA A 95 -7.37 8.72 -1.82
N PHE A 96 -8.43 8.06 -2.30
CA PHE A 96 -9.11 8.50 -3.52
C PHE A 96 -9.86 9.82 -3.32
N SER A 97 -10.52 10.02 -2.18
CA SER A 97 -11.28 11.24 -1.93
C SER A 97 -10.39 12.48 -1.88
N ILE A 98 -9.20 12.41 -1.26
CA ILE A 98 -8.29 13.56 -1.20
C ILE A 98 -7.68 13.88 -2.57
N VAL A 99 -7.36 12.86 -3.37
CA VAL A 99 -6.91 13.04 -4.76
C VAL A 99 -8.02 13.66 -5.60
N ALA A 100 -9.26 13.18 -5.49
CA ALA A 100 -10.40 13.72 -6.22
C ALA A 100 -10.64 15.20 -5.87
N ALA A 101 -10.58 15.57 -4.58
CA ALA A 101 -10.71 16.97 -4.14
C ALA A 101 -9.61 17.87 -4.73
N GLY A 102 -8.36 17.39 -4.76
CA GLY A 102 -7.23 18.11 -5.37
C GLY A 102 -7.39 18.29 -6.88
N VAL A 103 -7.79 17.24 -7.60
CA VAL A 103 -8.06 17.28 -9.05
C VAL A 103 -9.17 18.28 -9.37
N LEU A 104 -10.28 18.24 -8.62
CA LEU A 104 -11.38 19.19 -8.79
C LEU A 104 -10.96 20.64 -8.49
N GLY A 105 -10.10 20.85 -7.49
CA GLY A 105 -9.54 22.17 -7.19
C GLY A 105 -8.72 22.75 -8.33
N TYR A 106 -7.92 21.90 -9.00
CA TYR A 106 -7.19 22.33 -10.19
C TYR A 106 -8.12 22.54 -11.40
N ALA A 107 -9.08 21.64 -11.59
CA ALA A 107 -10.04 21.70 -12.70
C ALA A 107 -10.94 22.94 -12.65
N ALA A 108 -11.29 23.44 -11.46
CA ALA A 108 -12.09 24.66 -11.31
C ALA A 108 -11.48 25.89 -11.99
N ARG A 109 -10.15 25.93 -12.18
CA ARG A 109 -9.48 27.03 -12.92
C ARG A 109 -9.50 26.86 -14.43
N GLY A 110 -9.63 25.64 -14.94
CA GLY A 110 -9.48 25.32 -16.36
C GLY A 110 -10.77 24.95 -17.09
N PHE A 111 -11.80 24.53 -16.37
CA PHE A 111 -13.03 23.93 -16.92
C PHE A 111 -14.32 24.62 -16.50
N ASP A 112 -14.23 25.86 -15.96
CA ASP A 112 -15.39 26.65 -15.51
C ASP A 112 -16.30 25.90 -14.51
N ILE A 113 -15.70 25.03 -13.67
CA ILE A 113 -16.43 24.31 -12.63
C ILE A 113 -16.73 25.27 -11.49
N SER A 114 -17.99 25.30 -11.06
CA SER A 114 -18.43 26.14 -9.93
C SER A 114 -17.53 25.94 -8.69
N PRO A 115 -17.04 27.02 -8.05
CA PRO A 115 -16.24 26.94 -6.83
C PRO A 115 -16.90 26.13 -5.70
N LEU A 116 -18.24 26.12 -5.65
CA LEU A 116 -19.00 25.35 -4.67
C LEU A 116 -18.78 23.84 -4.81
N VAL A 117 -18.52 23.34 -6.02
CA VAL A 117 -18.20 21.93 -6.25
C VAL A 117 -16.86 21.58 -5.62
N HIS A 118 -15.85 22.44 -5.76
CA HIS A 118 -14.56 22.24 -5.11
C HIS A 118 -14.67 22.29 -3.59
N VAL A 119 -15.41 23.26 -3.03
CA VAL A 119 -15.65 23.37 -1.58
C VAL A 119 -16.36 22.10 -1.07
N GLY A 120 -17.42 21.67 -1.74
CA GLY A 120 -18.15 20.46 -1.40
C GLY A 120 -17.27 19.21 -1.43
N ALA A 121 -16.45 19.05 -2.48
CA ALA A 121 -15.51 17.95 -2.60
C ALA A 121 -14.43 17.98 -1.50
N GLY A 122 -13.92 19.16 -1.15
CA GLY A 122 -12.94 19.33 -0.07
C GLY A 122 -13.51 18.95 1.31
N LEU A 123 -14.74 19.39 1.63
CA LEU A 123 -15.42 19.03 2.88
C LEU A 123 -15.76 17.53 2.94
N ALA A 124 -16.23 16.95 1.82
CA ALA A 124 -16.48 15.52 1.73
C ALA A 124 -15.19 14.71 1.92
N ALA A 125 -14.08 15.11 1.28
CA ALA A 125 -12.78 14.47 1.45
C ALA A 125 -12.29 14.56 2.89
N LEU A 126 -12.42 15.71 3.56
CA LEU A 126 -12.11 15.86 4.98
C LEU A 126 -12.91 14.86 5.82
N GLY A 127 -14.23 14.80 5.66
CA GLY A 127 -15.10 13.86 6.38
C GLY A 127 -14.72 12.40 6.15
N ILE A 128 -14.51 12.00 4.90
CA ILE A 128 -14.10 10.64 4.53
C ILE A 128 -12.73 10.29 5.13
N ASN A 129 -11.77 11.21 5.11
CA ASN A 129 -10.43 10.97 5.68
C ASN A 129 -10.50 10.80 7.21
N LEU A 130 -11.28 11.61 7.94
CA LEU A 130 -11.45 11.45 9.38
C LEU A 130 -12.10 10.12 9.76
N TRP A 131 -13.12 9.71 8.99
CA TRP A 131 -13.73 8.39 9.14
C TRP A 131 -12.74 7.26 8.84
N ALA A 132 -12.04 7.34 7.71
CA ALA A 132 -11.06 6.33 7.28
C ALA A 132 -9.96 6.17 8.33
N ILE A 133 -9.39 7.28 8.82
CA ILE A 133 -8.35 7.26 9.85
C ILE A 133 -8.81 6.53 11.12
N SER A 134 -10.08 6.73 11.50
CA SER A 134 -10.67 6.09 12.68
C SER A 134 -10.86 4.57 12.49
N VAL A 135 -11.34 4.15 11.32
CA VAL A 135 -11.50 2.73 10.98
C VAL A 135 -10.15 2.03 10.90
N GLU A 136 -9.18 2.68 10.26
CA GLU A 136 -7.82 2.18 10.12
C GLU A 136 -7.10 2.03 11.45
N TYR A 137 -7.23 3.00 12.36
CA TYR A 137 -6.65 2.89 13.71
C TYR A 137 -7.15 1.65 14.46
N ARG A 138 -8.47 1.37 14.39
CA ARG A 138 -9.06 0.17 14.97
C ARG A 138 -8.52 -1.09 14.30
N ALA A 139 -8.52 -1.13 12.98
CA ALA A 139 -8.02 -2.27 12.21
C ALA A 139 -6.53 -2.57 12.51
N LEU A 140 -5.70 -1.54 12.66
CA LEU A 140 -4.29 -1.68 13.03
C LEU A 140 -4.09 -2.23 14.43
N THR A 141 -4.92 -1.82 15.39
CA THR A 141 -4.85 -2.31 16.77
C THR A 141 -5.17 -3.80 16.82
N VAL A 142 -6.28 -4.21 16.19
CA VAL A 142 -6.66 -5.63 16.10
C VAL A 142 -5.60 -6.44 15.34
N ASN A 143 -5.06 -5.90 14.24
CA ASN A 143 -3.99 -6.58 13.50
C ASN A 143 -2.71 -6.75 14.32
N GLN A 144 -2.34 -5.74 15.13
CA GLN A 144 -1.20 -5.82 16.03
C GLN A 144 -1.39 -6.92 17.06
N GLU A 145 -2.58 -7.03 17.67
CA GLU A 145 -2.92 -8.11 18.61
C GLU A 145 -2.85 -9.50 17.95
N LEU A 146 -3.27 -9.60 16.68
CA LEU A 146 -3.17 -10.83 15.91
C LEU A 146 -1.71 -11.24 15.64
N ILE A 147 -0.86 -10.28 15.25
CA ILE A 147 0.58 -10.51 15.03
C ILE A 147 1.25 -10.91 16.34
N ASP A 148 0.99 -10.18 17.42
CA ASP A 148 1.61 -10.44 18.72
C ASP A 148 1.26 -11.86 19.18
N ARG A 149 -0.01 -12.29 19.05
CA ARG A 149 -0.41 -13.67 19.37
C ARG A 149 0.21 -14.71 18.45
N ALA A 150 0.28 -14.43 17.14
CA ALA A 150 0.96 -15.32 16.19
C ALA A 150 2.43 -15.52 16.59
N ALA A 151 3.13 -14.46 16.95
CA ALA A 151 4.51 -14.52 17.42
C ALA A 151 4.64 -15.36 18.70
N HIS A 152 3.79 -15.15 19.70
CA HIS A 152 3.81 -15.95 20.93
C HIS A 152 3.55 -17.43 20.67
N GLU A 153 2.63 -17.77 19.76
CA GLU A 153 2.31 -19.15 19.42
C GLU A 153 3.47 -19.81 18.65
N LEU A 154 4.11 -19.08 17.73
CA LEU A 154 5.31 -19.55 17.04
C LEU A 154 6.45 -19.80 18.03
N ASP A 155 6.71 -18.87 18.95
CA ASP A 155 7.74 -19.01 19.99
C ASP A 155 7.46 -20.19 20.93
N ARG A 156 6.18 -20.50 21.19
CA ARG A 156 5.78 -21.68 21.97
C ARG A 156 6.06 -22.97 21.21
N LEU A 157 5.73 -23.01 19.92
CA LEU A 157 5.96 -24.17 19.06
C LEU A 157 7.45 -24.45 18.86
N ASP A 158 8.25 -23.41 18.63
CA ASP A 158 9.70 -23.53 18.43
C ASP A 158 10.36 -24.03 19.74
N ARG A 159 10.02 -23.47 20.91
CA ARG A 159 10.51 -23.99 22.21
C ARG A 159 10.10 -25.44 22.47
N ALA A 160 8.90 -25.84 22.07
CA ALA A 160 8.45 -27.22 22.23
C ALA A 160 9.19 -28.19 21.30
N ALA A 161 9.53 -27.75 20.08
CA ALA A 161 10.35 -28.52 19.14
C ALA A 161 11.77 -28.69 19.66
N ASP A 162 12.38 -27.62 20.17
CA ASP A 162 13.72 -27.64 20.79
C ASP A 162 13.77 -28.62 21.97
N ALA A 163 12.74 -28.60 22.83
CA ALA A 163 12.64 -29.53 23.96
C ALA A 163 12.54 -31.01 23.53
N ARG A 164 12.07 -31.29 22.31
CA ARG A 164 12.05 -32.63 21.71
C ARG A 164 13.33 -32.97 20.94
N GLY A 165 14.29 -32.05 20.85
CA GLY A 165 15.50 -32.21 20.04
C GLY A 165 15.21 -32.22 18.53
N GLU A 166 14.06 -31.66 18.10
CA GLU A 166 13.74 -31.52 16.69
C GLU A 166 14.62 -30.43 16.07
N LEU A 167 15.25 -30.73 14.94
CA LEU A 167 15.98 -29.70 14.20
C LEU A 167 14.99 -28.67 13.64
N PRO A 168 15.37 -27.38 13.61
CA PRO A 168 14.56 -26.37 12.97
C PRO A 168 14.30 -26.77 11.51
N PRO A 169 13.10 -26.52 10.99
CA PRO A 169 12.78 -26.89 9.63
C PRO A 169 13.75 -26.19 8.67
N PRO A 170 14.21 -26.88 7.61
CA PRO A 170 15.11 -26.28 6.65
C PRO A 170 14.46 -25.03 6.05
N PRO A 171 15.25 -24.00 5.70
CA PRO A 171 14.72 -22.80 5.08
C PRO A 171 13.94 -23.18 3.81
N PRO A 172 12.83 -22.49 3.52
CA PRO A 172 12.04 -22.78 2.33
C PRO A 172 12.93 -22.67 1.10
N LYS A 173 12.86 -23.67 0.22
CA LYS A 173 13.59 -23.65 -1.05
C LYS A 173 13.17 -22.39 -1.82
N PRO A 174 14.12 -21.61 -2.37
CA PRO A 174 13.78 -20.45 -3.18
C PRO A 174 12.83 -20.87 -4.32
N ASP A 175 11.70 -20.17 -4.44
CA ASP A 175 10.77 -20.43 -5.54
C ASP A 175 11.45 -20.09 -6.88
N PRO A 176 11.69 -21.08 -7.76
CA PRO A 176 12.45 -20.86 -8.98
C PRO A 176 11.70 -19.97 -9.99
N ARG A 177 10.38 -19.78 -9.81
CA ARG A 177 9.55 -18.90 -10.63
C ARG A 177 9.55 -17.45 -10.13
N ARG A 178 10.17 -17.16 -8.97
CA ARG A 178 10.22 -15.81 -8.39
C ARG A 178 10.97 -14.81 -9.28
N PRO A 179 12.16 -15.10 -9.84
CA PRO A 179 12.85 -14.18 -10.74
C PRO A 179 12.02 -13.88 -11.98
N ALA A 180 11.31 -14.88 -12.51
CA ALA A 180 10.47 -14.70 -13.68
C ALA A 180 9.35 -13.67 -13.40
N ARG A 181 8.63 -13.83 -12.30
CA ARG A 181 7.57 -12.89 -11.90
C ARG A 181 8.10 -11.48 -11.67
N LEU A 182 9.25 -11.34 -11.00
CA LEU A 182 9.88 -10.03 -10.77
C LEU A 182 10.31 -9.38 -12.09
N GLY A 183 10.89 -10.15 -13.02
CA GLY A 183 11.26 -9.68 -14.35
C GLY A 183 10.05 -9.15 -15.13
N LEU A 184 8.93 -9.89 -15.13
CA LEU A 184 7.69 -9.44 -15.77
C LEU A 184 7.13 -8.17 -15.13
N THR A 185 7.12 -8.10 -13.79
CA THR A 185 6.67 -6.90 -13.07
C THR A 185 7.53 -5.69 -13.43
N LEU A 186 8.86 -5.83 -13.43
CA LEU A 186 9.77 -4.75 -13.84
C LEU A 186 9.51 -4.34 -15.30
N ALA A 187 9.33 -5.31 -16.19
CA ALA A 187 9.10 -5.07 -17.61
C ALA A 187 7.88 -4.20 -17.89
N ILE A 188 6.79 -4.44 -17.15
CA ILE A 188 5.53 -3.68 -17.26
C ILE A 188 5.63 -2.36 -16.49
N ALA A 189 6.12 -2.39 -15.25
CA ALA A 189 6.12 -1.23 -14.37
C ALA A 189 7.05 -0.10 -14.85
N ALA A 190 8.10 -0.42 -15.60
CA ALA A 190 8.97 0.55 -16.25
C ALA A 190 8.22 1.57 -17.13
N TRP A 191 7.06 1.20 -17.68
CA TRP A 191 6.28 2.10 -18.54
C TRP A 191 5.37 3.05 -17.77
N LEU A 192 5.06 2.78 -16.49
CA LEU A 192 4.12 3.60 -15.73
C LEU A 192 4.57 5.08 -15.61
N PRO A 193 5.85 5.39 -15.30
CA PRO A 193 6.30 6.77 -15.27
C PRO A 193 6.27 7.43 -16.65
N TYR A 194 6.61 6.70 -17.72
CA TYR A 194 6.50 7.21 -19.09
C TYR A 194 5.07 7.61 -19.43
N PHE A 195 4.10 6.74 -19.17
CA PHE A 195 2.69 7.04 -19.43
C PHE A 195 2.18 8.19 -18.56
N TYR A 196 2.61 8.27 -17.30
CA TYR A 196 2.30 9.41 -16.45
C TYR A 196 2.84 10.73 -17.04
N GLN A 197 4.11 10.76 -17.42
CA GLN A 197 4.71 11.96 -18.01
C GLN A 197 4.03 12.32 -19.34
N ALA A 198 3.84 11.36 -20.23
CA ALA A 198 3.26 11.60 -21.54
C ALA A 198 1.80 12.07 -21.49
N LEU A 199 0.96 11.38 -20.71
CA LEU A 199 -0.46 11.68 -20.67
C LEU A 199 -0.78 12.87 -19.76
N ILE A 200 -0.07 13.03 -18.63
CA ILE A 200 -0.40 14.04 -17.62
C ILE A 200 0.47 15.29 -17.78
N LEU A 201 1.80 15.15 -17.82
CA LEU A 201 2.70 16.31 -17.84
C LEU A 201 2.80 16.94 -19.24
N TRP A 202 2.95 16.10 -20.27
CA TRP A 202 3.10 16.55 -21.65
C TRP A 202 1.76 16.66 -22.38
N ARG A 203 0.65 16.28 -21.74
CA ARG A 203 -0.71 16.38 -22.31
C ARG A 203 -0.84 15.71 -23.68
N GLY A 204 -0.14 14.59 -23.88
CA GLY A 204 -0.08 13.86 -25.15
C GLY A 204 1.00 14.34 -26.13
N ASP A 205 1.83 15.32 -25.76
CA ASP A 205 3.00 15.73 -26.56
C ASP A 205 4.17 14.76 -26.37
N PHE A 206 4.19 13.68 -27.16
CA PHE A 206 5.24 12.66 -27.13
C PHE A 206 6.60 13.13 -27.68
N SER A 207 6.69 14.32 -28.28
CA SER A 207 7.97 14.83 -28.81
C SER A 207 8.99 15.13 -27.70
N ARG A 208 8.52 15.31 -26.46
CA ARG A 208 9.33 15.64 -25.28
C ARG A 208 9.88 14.40 -24.56
N ALA A 209 9.56 13.21 -25.07
CA ALA A 209 9.78 11.96 -24.39
C ALA A 209 11.01 11.21 -24.92
N SER A 210 11.97 10.90 -24.05
CA SER A 210 12.96 9.86 -24.36
C SER A 210 12.38 8.49 -23.99
N LEU A 211 12.31 7.58 -24.97
CA LEU A 211 11.90 6.20 -24.76
C LEU A 211 13.00 5.34 -24.10
N HIS A 212 14.26 5.78 -24.20
CA HIS A 212 15.44 4.96 -23.90
C HIS A 212 15.44 4.37 -22.47
N PRO A 213 15.22 5.16 -21.40
CA PRO A 213 15.29 4.64 -20.03
C PRO A 213 14.23 3.57 -19.74
N TRP A 214 13.06 3.71 -20.34
CA TRP A 214 11.93 2.81 -20.15
C TRP A 214 12.12 1.51 -20.92
N LEU A 215 12.61 1.62 -22.16
CA LEU A 215 12.93 0.47 -22.99
C LEU A 215 14.04 -0.38 -22.37
N GLU A 216 15.10 0.24 -21.86
CA GLU A 216 16.21 -0.44 -21.19
C GLU A 216 15.74 -1.21 -19.95
N ALA A 217 14.97 -0.57 -19.07
CA ALA A 217 14.39 -1.21 -17.90
C ALA A 217 13.43 -2.36 -18.29
N SER A 218 12.67 -2.20 -19.37
CA SER A 218 11.80 -3.26 -19.88
C SER A 218 12.56 -4.44 -20.47
N ILE A 219 13.63 -4.20 -21.22
CA ILE A 219 14.51 -5.25 -21.76
C ILE A 219 15.16 -6.02 -20.61
N LEU A 220 15.66 -5.33 -19.59
CA LEU A 220 16.21 -5.97 -18.39
C LEU A 220 15.17 -6.85 -17.70
N GLY A 221 13.94 -6.34 -17.52
CA GLY A 221 12.82 -7.11 -16.97
C GLY A 221 12.49 -8.36 -17.80
N ALA A 222 12.46 -8.23 -19.13
CA ALA A 222 12.21 -9.35 -20.04
C ALA A 222 13.34 -10.40 -19.99
N ALA A 223 14.61 -9.97 -19.91
CA ALA A 223 15.74 -10.88 -19.75
C ALA A 223 15.64 -11.67 -18.44
N LEU A 224 15.34 -11.01 -17.32
CA LEU A 224 15.08 -11.67 -16.03
C LEU A 224 13.91 -12.66 -16.10
N PHE A 225 12.86 -12.32 -16.86
CA PHE A 225 11.73 -13.21 -17.09
C PHE A 225 12.16 -14.52 -17.79
N VAL A 226 12.91 -14.41 -18.89
CA VAL A 226 13.39 -15.56 -19.67
C VAL A 226 14.32 -16.43 -18.84
N VAL A 227 15.31 -15.84 -18.17
CA VAL A 227 16.26 -16.56 -17.30
C VAL A 227 15.52 -17.27 -16.16
N GLY A 228 14.59 -16.58 -15.50
CA GLY A 228 13.79 -17.16 -14.43
C GLY A 228 12.92 -18.33 -14.89
N ARG A 229 12.36 -18.29 -16.10
CA ARG A 229 11.61 -19.42 -16.67
C ARG A 229 12.50 -20.64 -16.93
N GLY A 230 13.71 -20.41 -17.46
CA GLY A 230 14.68 -21.49 -17.71
C GLY A 230 15.07 -22.22 -16.42
N ALA A 231 15.38 -21.47 -15.35
CA ALA A 231 15.73 -22.03 -14.05
C ALA A 231 14.62 -22.90 -13.45
N ALA A 232 13.35 -22.50 -13.59
CA ALA A 232 12.22 -23.29 -13.14
C ALA A 232 12.07 -24.62 -13.90
N ALA A 233 12.24 -24.61 -15.22
CA ALA A 233 12.14 -25.82 -16.03
C ALA A 233 13.22 -26.86 -15.65
N SER A 234 14.45 -26.42 -15.38
CA SER A 234 15.53 -27.31 -14.95
C SER A 234 15.28 -27.94 -13.59
N SER A 235 14.62 -27.22 -12.67
CA SER A 235 14.30 -27.75 -11.34
C SER A 235 13.23 -28.85 -11.35
N GLU A 236 12.28 -28.77 -12.29
CA GLU A 236 11.21 -29.79 -12.45
C GLU A 236 11.75 -31.10 -13.05
N GLN A 237 12.87 -31.07 -13.78
CA GLN A 237 13.50 -32.28 -14.34
C GLN A 237 14.34 -33.08 -13.33
N GLN A 238 14.68 -32.47 -12.18
CA GLN A 238 15.53 -33.09 -11.15
C GLN A 238 14.72 -33.68 -9.98
N SER A 239 13.41 -33.44 -9.94
CA SER A 239 12.48 -33.95 -8.92
C SER A 239 11.72 -35.17 -9.43
#